data_AF-A0A8H6E5N4-F1
#
_entry.id   AF-A0A8H6E5N4-F1
#
_cell.length_a   1.000
_cell.length_b   1.000
_cell.length_c   1.000
_cell.angle_alpha   90.00
_cell.angle_beta   90.00
_cell.angle_gamma   90.00
#
_symmetry.space_group_name_H-M   'P 1'
#
loop_
_entity.id
_entity.type
_entity.pdbx_description
1 polymer ?
#
loop_
_entity_poly.entity_id
_entity_poly.type
_entity_poly.pdbx_seq_one_letter_code
_entity_poly.pdbx_strand_id
1 'polypeptide(L)'
;MQSLIPAVDDELQYIVLKVLGTDTGSWKEIDLDESIRMIVAGSSGRFIVGLPLCCNEDYLKRTLSIIDCVTITAIIGNCIPPILLPIAARLSSLHTWTQEKDTDDQPQDQLQVMLRFVQKKRSQEGNEIGIIATSLAASNFVSMHQTSGTAVQMLLNIIDSDKEFNTIAKLREQAERELGGGSWAKEEFMRMNGHDSVARESMRVTFPFGNRGLLRKVMKEGVVTDGGIPLKKGTIVAFLASQA
;
A
#
# COMPACT_ATOMS: atom_id res chain seq x y z
N MET A 1 5.08 20.70 12.05
CA MET A 1 4.52 19.73 11.08
C MET A 1 5.63 19.36 10.11
N GLN A 2 6.33 18.24 10.31
CA GLN A 2 7.24 17.75 9.27
C GLN A 2 6.39 17.34 8.06
N SER A 3 6.77 17.80 6.87
CA SER A 3 6.15 17.31 5.64
C SER A 3 6.41 15.81 5.50
N LEU A 4 5.47 15.09 4.86
CA LEU A 4 5.53 13.64 4.68
C LEU A 4 6.85 13.21 4.02
N ILE A 5 7.33 13.99 3.04
CA ILE A 5 8.44 13.62 2.16
C ILE A 5 9.78 13.51 2.91
N PRO A 6 10.25 14.52 3.69
CA PRO A 6 11.46 14.38 4.51
C PRO A 6 11.39 13.22 5.50
N ALA A 7 10.22 12.96 6.10
CA ALA A 7 10.08 11.84 7.03
C ALA A 7 10.17 10.46 6.33
N VAL A 8 9.74 10.36 5.07
CA VAL A 8 9.94 9.15 4.25
C VAL A 8 11.42 9.01 3.88
N ASP A 9 12.06 10.10 3.45
CA ASP A 9 13.49 10.10 3.08
C ASP A 9 14.38 9.67 4.25
N ASP A 10 14.19 10.27 5.44
CA ASP A 10 14.91 9.89 6.66
C ASP A 10 14.83 8.37 6.94
N GLU A 11 13.63 7.78 6.77
CA GLU A 11 13.43 6.34 6.95
C GLU A 11 14.05 5.52 5.82
N LEU A 12 13.97 6.00 4.56
CA LEU A 12 14.59 5.35 3.40
C LEU A 12 16.12 5.29 3.54
N GLN A 13 16.76 6.38 3.96
CA GLN A 13 18.20 6.43 4.24
C GLN A 13 18.61 5.35 5.25
N TYR A 14 17.78 5.08 6.25
CA TYR A 14 18.04 4.02 7.23
C TYR A 14 17.75 2.62 6.68
N ILE A 15 16.54 2.36 6.18
CA ILE A 15 16.08 1.01 5.87
C ILE A 15 16.74 0.45 4.61
N VAL A 16 17.04 1.28 3.60
CA VAL A 16 17.70 0.85 2.36
C VAL A 16 19.11 0.35 2.66
N LEU A 17 19.88 1.10 3.45
CA LEU A 17 21.24 0.70 3.86
C LEU A 17 21.21 -0.55 4.74
N LYS A 18 20.20 -0.68 5.60
CA LYS A 18 20.02 -1.88 6.44
C LYS A 18 19.74 -3.14 5.62
N VAL A 19 18.89 -3.03 4.59
CA VAL A 19 18.45 -4.17 3.77
C VAL A 19 19.49 -4.55 2.71
N LEU A 20 19.97 -3.56 1.94
CA LEU A 20 20.90 -3.82 0.83
C LEU A 20 22.35 -3.97 1.31
N GLY A 21 22.71 -3.28 2.40
CA GLY A 21 24.07 -3.16 2.91
C GLY A 21 24.75 -1.86 2.46
N THR A 22 25.92 -1.61 3.01
CA THR A 22 26.75 -0.42 2.71
C THR A 22 27.94 -0.75 1.80
N ASP A 23 28.18 -2.03 1.51
CA ASP A 23 29.26 -2.45 0.62
C ASP A 23 28.90 -2.14 -0.84
N THR A 24 29.70 -1.28 -1.46
CA THR A 24 29.59 -0.89 -2.87
C THR A 24 30.69 -1.50 -3.74
N GLY A 25 31.64 -2.22 -3.13
CA GLY A 25 32.80 -2.80 -3.81
C GLY A 25 32.58 -4.20 -4.36
N SER A 26 31.59 -4.94 -3.83
CA SER A 26 31.30 -6.31 -4.25
C SER A 26 29.86 -6.48 -4.76
N TRP A 27 29.69 -7.36 -5.74
CA TRP A 27 28.36 -7.76 -6.21
C TRP A 27 27.73 -8.71 -5.18
N LYS A 28 26.49 -8.40 -4.81
CA LYS A 28 25.68 -9.20 -3.88
C LYS A 28 24.38 -9.58 -4.58
N GLU A 29 24.06 -10.87 -4.55
CA GLU A 29 22.76 -11.37 -4.98
C GLU A 29 21.71 -11.05 -3.92
N ILE A 30 20.55 -10.52 -4.34
CA ILE A 30 19.45 -10.17 -3.46
C ILE A 30 18.15 -10.73 -4.01
N ASP A 31 17.26 -11.17 -3.12
CA ASP A 31 15.87 -11.39 -3.48
C ASP A 31 15.18 -10.02 -3.55
N LEU A 32 14.77 -9.63 -4.77
CA LEU A 32 14.17 -8.32 -5.03
C LEU A 32 12.82 -8.17 -4.33
N ASP A 33 11.99 -9.21 -4.28
CA ASP A 33 10.67 -9.13 -3.66
C ASP A 33 10.81 -8.99 -2.14
N GLU A 34 11.64 -9.83 -1.52
CA GLU A 34 11.91 -9.76 -0.07
C GLU A 34 12.51 -8.41 0.33
N SER A 35 13.51 -7.94 -0.43
CA SER A 35 14.20 -6.67 -0.13
C SER A 35 13.26 -5.47 -0.22
N ILE A 36 12.46 -5.41 -1.29
CA ILE A 36 11.53 -4.28 -1.50
C ILE A 36 10.38 -4.32 -0.49
N ARG A 37 9.85 -5.50 -0.15
CA ARG A 37 8.85 -5.64 0.92
C ARG A 37 9.36 -5.10 2.25
N MET A 38 10.60 -5.41 2.62
CA MET A 38 11.20 -4.90 3.85
C MET A 38 11.40 -3.38 3.84
N ILE A 39 11.88 -2.82 2.72
CA ILE A 39 12.04 -1.37 2.55
C ILE A 39 10.69 -0.66 2.68
N VAL A 40 9.68 -1.13 1.93
CA VAL A 40 8.33 -0.56 1.95
C VAL A 40 7.67 -0.70 3.32
N ALA A 41 7.85 -1.83 4.01
CA ALA A 41 7.30 -2.03 5.34
C ALA A 41 7.90 -1.06 6.36
N GLY A 42 9.21 -0.81 6.32
CA GLY A 42 9.87 0.19 7.17
C GLY A 42 9.36 1.60 6.89
N SER A 43 9.42 2.04 5.62
CA SER A 43 8.96 3.37 5.19
C SER A 43 7.49 3.62 5.48
N SER A 44 6.62 2.64 5.22
CA SER A 44 5.18 2.75 5.52
C SER A 44 4.90 2.72 7.02
N GLY A 45 5.65 1.91 7.77
CA GLY A 45 5.54 1.80 9.22
C GLY A 45 5.76 3.14 9.92
N ARG A 46 6.61 4.02 9.36
CA ARG A 46 6.89 5.37 9.91
C ARG A 46 5.63 6.21 10.12
N PHE A 47 4.62 6.04 9.27
CA PHE A 47 3.35 6.78 9.32
C PHE A 47 2.22 5.96 9.94
N ILE A 48 2.31 4.63 9.92
CA ILE A 48 1.27 3.78 10.48
C ILE A 48 1.42 3.65 12.00
N VAL A 49 2.64 3.37 12.48
CA VAL A 49 2.94 3.12 13.89
C VAL A 49 3.96 4.08 14.50
N GLY A 50 4.70 4.82 13.69
CA GLY A 50 5.72 5.73 14.17
C GLY A 50 6.96 5.04 14.76
N LEU A 51 7.87 5.85 15.28
CA LEU A 51 9.06 5.38 15.99
C LEU A 51 8.69 4.92 17.41
N PRO A 52 9.35 3.89 17.96
CA PRO A 52 10.43 3.09 17.35
C PRO A 52 9.93 1.86 16.56
N LEU A 53 8.61 1.61 16.52
CA LEU A 53 8.04 0.37 15.99
C LEU A 53 8.26 0.19 14.48
N CYS A 54 8.33 1.28 13.71
CA CYS A 54 8.59 1.23 12.28
C CYS A 54 9.94 0.60 11.90
N CYS A 55 10.93 0.67 12.79
CA CYS A 55 12.26 0.09 12.57
C CYS A 55 12.45 -1.27 13.28
N ASN A 56 11.42 -1.77 13.99
CA ASN A 56 11.51 -3.02 14.73
C ASN A 56 11.34 -4.22 13.80
N GLU A 57 12.42 -4.99 13.63
CA GLU A 57 12.49 -6.07 12.65
C GLU A 57 11.49 -7.20 12.93
N ASP A 58 11.28 -7.55 14.19
CA ASP A 58 10.31 -8.58 14.58
C ASP A 58 8.88 -8.14 14.25
N TYR A 59 8.55 -6.87 14.48
CA TYR A 59 7.26 -6.29 14.13
C TYR A 59 7.03 -6.30 12.62
N LEU A 60 8.02 -5.86 11.83
CA LEU A 60 7.92 -5.85 10.36
C LEU A 60 7.76 -7.26 9.80
N LYS A 61 8.58 -8.22 10.24
CA LYS A 61 8.48 -9.63 9.81
C LYS A 61 7.14 -10.25 10.16
N ARG A 62 6.62 -10.00 11.37
CA ARG A 62 5.28 -10.47 11.77
C ARG A 62 4.18 -9.84 10.93
N THR A 63 4.30 -8.55 10.63
CA THR A 63 3.36 -7.83 9.77
C THR A 63 3.35 -8.41 8.36
N LEU A 64 4.52 -8.62 7.75
CA LEU A 64 4.64 -9.24 6.44
C LEU A 64 4.09 -10.68 6.42
N SER A 65 4.35 -11.48 7.46
CA SER A 65 3.78 -12.81 7.60
C SER A 65 2.24 -12.80 7.68
N ILE A 66 1.65 -11.85 8.41
CA ILE A 66 0.20 -11.65 8.44
C ILE A 66 -0.32 -11.28 7.04
N ILE A 67 0.39 -10.41 6.33
CA ILE A 67 0.04 -10.01 4.96
C ILE A 67 0.03 -11.22 4.03
N ASP A 68 1.06 -12.07 4.08
CA ASP A 68 1.13 -13.30 3.28
C ASP A 68 -0.03 -14.24 3.60
N CYS A 69 -0.35 -14.42 4.89
CA CYS A 69 -1.49 -15.23 5.33
C CYS A 69 -2.82 -14.69 4.78
N VAL A 70 -3.02 -13.37 4.81
CA VAL A 70 -4.22 -12.72 4.27
C VAL A 70 -4.29 -12.89 2.75
N THR A 71 -3.19 -12.69 2.03
CA THR A 71 -3.13 -12.89 0.56
C THR A 71 -3.44 -14.33 0.18
N ILE A 72 -2.80 -15.31 0.84
CA ILE A 72 -3.06 -16.74 0.63
C ILE A 72 -4.53 -17.07 0.93
N THR A 73 -5.06 -16.55 2.04
CA THR A 73 -6.47 -16.74 2.42
C THR A 73 -7.42 -16.14 1.39
N ALA A 74 -7.11 -14.98 0.82
CA ALA A 74 -7.92 -14.36 -0.23
C ALA A 74 -7.90 -15.20 -1.53
N ILE A 75 -6.74 -15.74 -1.91
CA ILE A 75 -6.59 -16.60 -3.10
C ILE A 75 -7.37 -17.92 -2.89
N ILE A 76 -7.12 -18.62 -1.78
CA ILE A 76 -7.80 -19.88 -1.46
C ILE A 76 -9.29 -19.66 -1.21
N GLY A 77 -9.67 -18.56 -0.56
CA GLY A 77 -11.05 -18.21 -0.26
C GLY A 77 -11.91 -18.00 -1.50
N ASN A 78 -11.32 -17.56 -2.62
CA ASN A 78 -12.00 -17.50 -3.92
C ASN A 78 -12.26 -18.90 -4.54
N CYS A 79 -11.63 -19.96 -4.02
CA CYS A 79 -11.89 -21.36 -4.39
C CYS A 79 -12.94 -22.03 -3.47
N ILE A 80 -13.40 -21.35 -2.41
CA ILE A 80 -14.37 -21.89 -1.45
C ILE A 80 -15.80 -21.55 -1.92
N PRO A 81 -16.71 -22.54 -2.06
CA PRO A 81 -18.09 -22.28 -2.43
C PRO A 81 -18.80 -21.31 -1.48
N PRO A 82 -19.73 -20.45 -1.97
CA PRO A 82 -20.38 -19.38 -1.19
C PRO A 82 -21.11 -19.80 0.09
N ILE A 83 -21.34 -21.10 0.31
CA ILE A 83 -22.04 -21.67 1.45
C ILE A 83 -21.21 -21.58 2.75
N LEU A 84 -19.87 -21.51 2.66
CA LEU A 84 -18.97 -21.44 3.82
C LEU A 84 -18.53 -20.01 4.19
N LEU A 85 -18.72 -19.05 3.28
CA LEU A 85 -18.43 -17.63 3.48
C LEU A 85 -19.17 -16.96 4.65
N PRO A 86 -20.41 -17.31 5.04
CA PRO A 86 -21.13 -16.59 6.10
C PRO A 86 -20.47 -16.66 7.48
N ILE A 87 -19.69 -17.70 7.76
CA ILE A 87 -19.03 -17.90 9.06
C ILE A 87 -17.70 -17.15 9.12
N ALA A 88 -16.93 -17.15 8.02
CA ALA A 88 -15.68 -16.38 7.90
C ALA A 88 -15.91 -14.86 7.72
N ALA A 89 -16.98 -14.47 7.00
CA ALA A 89 -17.34 -13.07 6.80
C ALA A 89 -17.86 -12.43 8.10
N ARG A 90 -18.64 -13.16 8.91
CA ARG A 90 -19.13 -12.64 10.21
C ARG A 90 -18.03 -12.44 11.26
N LEU A 91 -16.88 -13.11 11.13
CA LEU A 91 -15.71 -12.88 11.98
C LEU A 91 -14.80 -11.74 11.47
N SER A 92 -14.90 -11.37 10.18
CA SER A 92 -14.10 -10.31 9.55
C SER A 92 -14.86 -9.00 9.31
N SER A 93 -16.19 -8.97 9.49
CA SER A 93 -17.01 -7.78 9.30
C SER A 93 -17.78 -7.40 10.57
N LEU A 94 -17.12 -6.72 11.51
CA LEU A 94 -17.78 -5.74 12.36
C LEU A 94 -17.11 -4.36 12.17
N HIS A 95 -17.77 -3.56 11.35
CA HIS A 95 -17.74 -2.09 11.30
C HIS A 95 -16.52 -1.36 10.72
N THR A 96 -16.64 -0.98 9.45
CA THR A 96 -16.36 0.38 8.94
C THR A 96 -17.61 0.76 8.11
N TRP A 97 -18.19 1.96 8.15
CA TRP A 97 -17.69 3.27 7.71
C TRP A 97 -18.54 4.42 8.28
N THR A 98 -17.89 5.47 8.81
CA THR A 98 -18.20 6.89 8.54
C THR A 98 -16.92 7.68 8.84
N GLN A 99 -16.32 8.30 7.82
CA GLN A 99 -15.29 9.32 8.04
C GLN A 99 -15.98 10.68 8.14
N GLU A 100 -15.83 11.34 9.27
CA GLU A 100 -16.01 12.79 9.41
C GLU A 100 -14.63 13.42 9.52
N LYS A 101 -14.46 14.53 8.81
CA LYS A 101 -13.21 15.29 8.76
C LYS A 101 -13.16 16.19 10.00
N ASP A 102 -12.43 15.76 11.03
CA ASP A 102 -12.20 16.57 12.23
C ASP A 102 -10.94 17.44 12.03
N THR A 103 -11.10 18.76 12.14
CA THR A 103 -10.04 19.76 12.07
C THR A 103 -9.63 20.16 13.49
N ASP A 104 -8.61 19.51 14.03
CA ASP A 104 -7.66 20.08 14.99
C ASP A 104 -6.42 19.17 15.10
N ASP A 105 -5.31 19.70 15.61
CA ASP A 105 -3.95 19.14 15.71
C ASP A 105 -3.89 17.60 15.73
N GLN A 106 -3.63 17.00 14.55
CA GLN A 106 -3.68 15.56 14.37
C GLN A 106 -2.35 14.90 14.78
N PRO A 107 -2.41 13.76 15.49
CA PRO A 107 -1.22 12.94 15.71
C PRO A 107 -0.64 12.46 14.36
N GLN A 108 0.69 12.33 14.30
CA GLN A 108 1.40 12.08 13.04
C GLN A 108 1.25 10.63 12.54
N ASP A 109 0.85 9.69 13.41
CA ASP A 109 0.70 8.28 13.10
C ASP A 109 -0.75 7.76 13.15
N GLN A 110 -1.06 6.82 12.27
CA GLN A 110 -2.40 6.25 12.09
C GLN A 110 -2.89 5.45 13.32
N LEU A 111 -1.98 4.82 14.07
CA LEU A 111 -2.31 4.10 15.29
C LEU A 111 -2.87 5.02 16.38
N GLN A 112 -2.27 6.21 16.58
CA GLN A 112 -2.81 7.22 17.49
C GLN A 112 -4.18 7.73 17.06
N VAL A 113 -4.42 7.88 15.75
CA VAL A 113 -5.75 8.23 15.22
C VAL A 113 -6.78 7.16 15.58
N MET A 114 -6.44 5.87 15.39
CA MET A 114 -7.32 4.75 15.74
C MET A 114 -7.64 4.72 17.24
N LEU A 115 -6.63 4.91 18.10
CA LEU A 115 -6.77 4.93 19.56
C LEU A 115 -7.71 6.05 20.02
N ARG A 116 -7.53 7.28 19.52
CA ARG A 116 -8.39 8.42 19.87
C ARG A 116 -9.83 8.23 19.38
N PHE A 117 -10.02 7.64 18.21
CA PHE A 117 -11.36 7.33 17.69
C PHE A 117 -12.10 6.36 18.61
N VAL A 118 -11.43 5.29 19.05
CA VAL A 118 -12.00 4.31 19.99
C VAL A 118 -12.32 4.97 21.33
N GLN A 119 -11.40 5.78 21.87
CA GLN A 119 -11.62 6.53 23.12
C GLN A 119 -12.83 7.48 23.04
N LYS A 120 -13.00 8.19 21.92
CA LYS A 120 -14.07 9.18 21.73
C LYS A 120 -15.45 8.56 21.49
N LYS A 121 -15.51 7.37 20.84
CA LYS A 121 -16.79 6.79 20.38
C LYS A 121 -17.24 5.51 21.10
N ARG A 122 -16.38 4.84 21.87
CA ARG A 122 -16.68 3.47 22.37
C ARG A 122 -16.22 3.14 23.79
N SER A 123 -16.43 4.01 24.77
CA SER A 123 -16.03 3.77 26.17
C SER A 123 -16.70 2.57 26.90
N GLN A 124 -17.44 1.68 26.22
CA GLN A 124 -18.21 0.59 26.88
C GLN A 124 -18.21 -0.78 26.17
N GLU A 125 -17.39 -1.03 25.13
CA GLU A 125 -17.37 -2.35 24.44
C GLU A 125 -16.15 -3.19 24.84
N GLY A 126 -16.35 -4.40 25.37
CA GLY A 126 -15.33 -5.27 25.96
C GLY A 126 -14.29 -5.93 25.02
N ASN A 127 -13.97 -5.36 23.86
CA ASN A 127 -12.88 -5.85 22.99
C ASN A 127 -12.22 -4.73 22.13
N GLU A 128 -11.88 -3.61 22.76
CA GLU A 128 -11.26 -2.46 22.09
C GLU A 128 -9.90 -2.80 21.44
N ILE A 129 -9.08 -3.61 22.12
CA ILE A 129 -7.72 -3.97 21.66
C ILE A 129 -7.77 -4.83 20.40
N GLY A 130 -8.65 -5.83 20.35
CA GLY A 130 -8.79 -6.71 19.18
C GLY A 130 -9.23 -5.96 17.92
N ILE A 131 -10.10 -4.95 18.08
CA ILE A 131 -10.56 -4.09 16.99
C ILE A 131 -9.42 -3.23 16.47
N ILE A 132 -8.64 -2.62 17.36
CA ILE A 132 -7.48 -1.81 16.98
C ILE A 132 -6.44 -2.67 16.27
N ALA A 133 -6.11 -3.84 16.82
CA ALA A 133 -5.15 -4.76 16.23
C ALA A 133 -5.57 -5.22 14.82
N THR A 134 -6.85 -5.55 14.64
CA THR A 134 -7.40 -5.94 13.32
C THR A 134 -7.36 -4.78 12.33
N SER A 135 -7.73 -3.58 12.77
CA SER A 135 -7.73 -2.37 11.94
C SER A 135 -6.30 -1.96 11.53
N LEU A 136 -5.34 -2.12 12.46
CA LEU A 136 -3.92 -1.90 12.21
C LEU A 136 -3.38 -2.91 11.19
N ALA A 137 -3.68 -4.20 11.37
CA ALA A 137 -3.29 -5.25 10.44
C ALA A 137 -3.85 -5.02 9.03
N ALA A 138 -5.13 -4.62 8.92
CA ALA A 138 -5.74 -4.26 7.64
C ALA A 138 -5.08 -3.03 7.00
N SER A 139 -4.72 -2.03 7.80
CA SER A 139 -4.05 -0.81 7.31
C SER A 139 -2.63 -1.11 6.81
N ASN A 140 -1.87 -1.92 7.56
CA ASN A 140 -0.57 -2.44 7.12
C ASN A 140 -0.70 -3.22 5.80
N PHE A 141 -1.70 -4.10 5.70
CA PHE A 141 -1.93 -4.88 4.47
C PHE A 141 -2.16 -3.99 3.26
N VAL A 142 -3.11 -3.05 3.33
CA VAL A 142 -3.43 -2.16 2.21
C VAL A 142 -2.23 -1.30 1.82
N SER A 143 -1.52 -0.75 2.80
CA SER A 143 -0.39 0.16 2.55
C SER A 143 0.84 -0.57 1.99
N MET A 144 1.20 -1.72 2.56
CA MET A 144 2.48 -2.37 2.27
C MET A 144 2.39 -3.32 1.07
N HIS A 145 1.33 -4.12 0.95
CA HIS A 145 1.23 -5.14 -0.08
C HIS A 145 1.17 -4.51 -1.49
N GLN A 146 0.34 -3.47 -1.66
CA GLN A 146 0.18 -2.81 -2.96
C GLN A 146 1.40 -2.02 -3.39
N THR A 147 2.02 -1.31 -2.44
CA THR A 147 3.20 -0.50 -2.70
C THR A 147 4.40 -1.36 -3.03
N SER A 148 4.63 -2.47 -2.32
CA SER A 148 5.75 -3.39 -2.59
C SER A 148 5.66 -4.00 -3.98
N GLY A 149 4.49 -4.54 -4.34
CA GLY A 149 4.28 -5.11 -5.67
C GLY A 149 4.49 -4.07 -6.77
N THR A 150 3.99 -2.85 -6.59
CA THR A 150 4.20 -1.77 -7.57
C THR A 150 5.67 -1.37 -7.68
N ALA A 151 6.39 -1.26 -6.57
CA ALA A 151 7.80 -0.89 -6.55
C ALA A 151 8.70 -1.94 -7.22
N VAL A 152 8.45 -3.23 -7.00
CA VAL A 152 9.14 -4.31 -7.72
C VAL A 152 8.91 -4.19 -9.22
N GLN A 153 7.66 -4.01 -9.66
CA GLN A 153 7.34 -3.88 -11.08
C GLN A 153 7.94 -2.62 -11.71
N MET A 154 7.99 -1.51 -10.97
CA MET A 154 8.67 -0.30 -11.43
C MET A 154 10.16 -0.57 -11.70
N LEU A 155 10.87 -1.25 -10.79
CA LEU A 155 12.29 -1.56 -10.96
C LEU A 155 12.52 -2.47 -12.17
N LEU A 156 11.69 -3.52 -12.33
CA LEU A 156 11.78 -4.42 -13.47
C LEU A 156 11.51 -3.70 -14.80
N ASN A 157 10.50 -2.83 -14.86
CA ASN A 157 10.19 -2.04 -16.04
C ASN A 157 11.28 -1.01 -16.38
N ILE A 158 11.91 -0.40 -15.36
CA ILE A 158 13.06 0.48 -15.57
C ILE A 158 14.22 -0.29 -16.21
N ILE A 159 14.53 -1.47 -15.69
CA ILE A 159 15.64 -2.30 -16.19
C ILE A 159 15.35 -2.78 -17.61
N ASP A 160 14.14 -3.28 -17.89
CA ASP A 160 13.82 -3.81 -19.23
C ASP A 160 13.78 -2.71 -20.30
N SER A 161 13.30 -1.51 -19.95
CA SER A 161 13.23 -0.37 -20.87
C SER A 161 14.58 0.31 -21.11
N ASP A 162 15.59 0.08 -20.25
CA ASP A 162 16.85 0.82 -20.28
C ASP A 162 17.63 0.62 -21.59
N LYS A 163 17.63 -0.62 -22.11
CA LYS A 163 18.32 -0.98 -23.36
C LYS A 163 17.87 -0.16 -24.58
N GLU A 164 16.61 0.29 -24.58
CA GLU A 164 15.99 1.00 -25.70
C GLU A 164 15.93 2.51 -25.45
N PHE A 165 15.61 2.91 -24.22
CA PHE A 165 15.31 4.30 -23.91
C PHE A 165 16.35 5.00 -23.02
N ASN A 166 17.37 4.28 -22.55
CA ASN A 166 18.35 4.77 -21.58
C ASN A 166 17.66 5.34 -20.33
N THR A 167 16.63 4.62 -19.86
CA THR A 167 15.70 5.04 -18.79
C THR A 167 16.45 5.34 -17.49
N ILE A 168 17.41 4.50 -17.10
CA ILE A 168 18.17 4.64 -15.86
C ILE A 168 18.95 5.96 -15.86
N ALA A 169 19.65 6.28 -16.95
CA ALA A 169 20.42 7.52 -17.04
C ALA A 169 19.52 8.75 -16.95
N LYS A 170 18.38 8.75 -17.66
CA LYS A 170 17.41 9.85 -17.64
C LYS A 170 16.83 10.10 -16.24
N LEU A 171 16.50 9.03 -15.53
CA LEU A 171 15.98 9.13 -14.16
C LEU A 171 17.06 9.65 -13.20
N ARG A 172 18.29 9.13 -13.28
CA ARG A 172 19.41 9.60 -12.46
C ARG A 172 19.73 11.08 -12.71
N GLU A 173 19.77 11.51 -13.97
CA GLU A 173 20.00 12.91 -14.33
C GLU A 173 18.90 13.82 -13.75
N GLN A 174 17.64 13.40 -13.84
CA GLN A 174 16.55 14.15 -13.21
C GLN A 174 16.69 14.18 -11.68
N ALA A 175 17.00 13.05 -11.04
CA ALA A 175 17.16 13.01 -9.59
C ALA A 175 18.29 13.95 -9.13
N GLU A 176 19.44 13.94 -9.82
CA GLU A 176 20.55 14.84 -9.53
C GLU A 176 20.16 16.32 -9.72
N ARG A 177 19.45 16.63 -10.81
CA ARG A 177 19.02 18.01 -11.10
C ARG A 177 18.03 18.56 -10.07
N GLU A 178 17.06 17.75 -9.64
CA GLU A 178 15.99 18.22 -8.74
C GLU A 178 16.32 18.03 -7.25
N LEU A 179 17.09 17.00 -6.88
CA LEU A 179 17.38 16.62 -5.49
C LEU A 179 18.89 16.66 -5.13
N GLY A 180 19.79 16.95 -6.06
CA GLY A 180 21.25 16.98 -5.82
C GLY A 180 21.69 18.01 -4.76
N GLY A 181 20.83 18.97 -4.43
CA GLY A 181 21.02 19.89 -3.29
C GLY A 181 20.87 19.24 -1.91
N GLY A 182 20.48 17.97 -1.83
CA GLY A 182 20.33 17.20 -0.59
C GLY A 182 19.09 17.54 0.22
N SER A 183 18.18 18.39 -0.31
CA SER A 183 16.88 18.64 0.30
C SER A 183 15.83 17.76 -0.39
N TRP A 184 15.01 17.09 0.41
CA TRP A 184 13.81 16.39 -0.04
C TRP A 184 12.57 17.26 0.22
N ALA A 185 12.63 18.52 -0.24
CA ALA A 185 11.50 19.42 -0.11
C ALA A 185 10.35 18.97 -1.03
N LYS A 186 9.12 19.30 -0.66
CA LYS A 186 7.92 18.91 -1.42
C LYS A 186 7.96 19.45 -2.84
N GLU A 187 8.39 20.71 -2.98
CA GLU A 187 8.45 21.41 -4.26
C GLU A 187 9.48 20.78 -5.21
N GLU A 188 10.60 20.29 -4.70
CA GLU A 188 11.64 19.60 -5.46
C GLU A 188 11.17 18.21 -5.89
N PHE A 189 10.64 17.44 -4.94
CA PHE A 189 10.08 16.11 -5.21
C PHE A 189 8.99 16.14 -6.28
N MET A 190 8.11 17.14 -6.24
CA MET A 190 7.03 17.30 -7.23
C MET A 190 7.52 17.60 -8.66
N ARG A 191 8.79 17.97 -8.86
CA ARG A 191 9.37 18.18 -10.20
C ARG A 191 9.95 16.91 -10.82
N MET A 192 9.93 15.78 -10.11
CA MET A 192 10.39 14.47 -10.59
C MET A 192 9.42 13.80 -11.58
N ASN A 193 9.04 14.52 -12.64
CA ASN A 193 8.05 14.08 -13.63
C ASN A 193 8.38 12.74 -14.32
N GLY A 194 9.67 12.41 -14.50
CA GLY A 194 10.08 11.15 -15.12
C GLY A 194 9.82 9.96 -14.20
N HIS A 195 10.06 10.12 -12.90
CA HIS A 195 9.76 9.09 -11.90
C HIS A 195 8.24 8.88 -11.76
N ASP A 196 7.46 9.96 -11.74
CA ASP A 196 5.99 9.87 -11.75
C ASP A 196 5.47 9.19 -13.04
N SER A 197 6.05 9.51 -14.20
CA SER A 197 5.72 8.87 -15.48
C SER A 197 5.99 7.36 -15.45
N VAL A 198 7.15 6.94 -14.94
CA VAL A 198 7.49 5.51 -14.82
C VAL A 198 6.57 4.79 -13.84
N ALA A 199 6.20 5.42 -12.73
CA ALA A 199 5.26 4.86 -11.77
C ALA A 199 3.87 4.65 -12.43
N ARG A 200 3.36 5.66 -13.14
CA ARG A 200 2.08 5.57 -13.86
C ARG A 200 2.12 4.50 -14.94
N GLU A 201 3.17 4.46 -15.75
CA GLU A 201 3.28 3.48 -16.83
C GLU A 201 3.42 2.06 -16.30
N SER A 202 4.17 1.87 -15.21
CA SER A 202 4.29 0.57 -14.57
C SER A 202 2.96 0.08 -14.03
N MET A 203 2.17 0.95 -13.39
CA MET A 203 0.82 0.61 -12.95
C MET A 203 -0.15 0.38 -14.11
N ARG A 204 0.06 1.05 -15.26
CA ARG A 204 -0.76 0.89 -16.47
C ARG A 204 -0.54 -0.47 -17.14
N VAL A 205 0.72 -0.86 -17.30
CA VAL A 205 1.12 -2.10 -17.99
C VAL A 205 0.95 -3.30 -17.06
N THR A 206 1.37 -3.14 -15.82
CA THR A 206 1.46 -4.24 -14.87
C THR A 206 0.69 -3.85 -13.62
N PHE A 207 -0.62 -4.07 -13.64
CA PHE A 207 -1.45 -3.83 -12.47
C PHE A 207 -1.33 -5.03 -11.49
N PRO A 208 -0.73 -4.85 -10.30
CA PRO A 208 -0.44 -5.97 -9.39
C PRO A 208 -1.67 -6.66 -8.78
N PHE A 209 -2.90 -6.15 -9.00
CA PHE A 209 -4.12 -6.61 -8.32
C PHE A 209 -5.18 -7.22 -9.23
N GLY A 210 -4.75 -7.75 -10.38
CA GLY A 210 -5.63 -8.42 -11.32
C GLY A 210 -6.53 -7.46 -12.09
N ASN A 211 -6.99 -7.88 -13.25
CA ASN A 211 -7.54 -6.95 -14.25
C ASN A 211 -8.93 -6.40 -13.89
N ARG A 212 -9.54 -6.81 -12.77
CA ARG A 212 -10.90 -6.42 -12.36
C ARG A 212 -10.86 -5.55 -11.09
N GLY A 213 -11.12 -4.27 -11.26
CA GLY A 213 -11.25 -3.29 -10.17
C GLY A 213 -12.71 -2.95 -9.83
N LEU A 214 -12.88 -2.26 -8.69
CA LEU A 214 -14.13 -1.58 -8.31
C LEU A 214 -15.37 -2.48 -8.32
N LEU A 215 -15.27 -3.65 -7.70
CA LEU A 215 -16.38 -4.58 -7.52
C LEU A 215 -17.55 -3.88 -6.80
N ARG A 216 -18.75 -3.94 -7.40
CA ARG A 216 -20.00 -3.41 -6.83
C ARG A 216 -21.11 -4.44 -7.02
N LYS A 217 -21.91 -4.66 -5.98
CA LYS A 217 -23.09 -5.52 -6.06
C LYS A 217 -24.34 -4.68 -6.27
N VAL A 218 -25.16 -5.05 -7.24
CA VAL A 218 -26.44 -4.38 -7.50
C VAL A 218 -27.41 -4.73 -6.38
N MET A 219 -27.84 -3.73 -5.61
CA MET A 219 -28.69 -3.95 -4.43
C MET A 219 -30.18 -3.74 -4.67
N LYS A 220 -30.54 -3.06 -5.77
CA LYS A 220 -31.92 -2.71 -6.12
C LYS A 220 -32.34 -3.34 -7.45
N GLU A 221 -33.65 -3.56 -7.60
CA GLU A 221 -34.24 -3.93 -8.88
C GLU A 221 -34.37 -2.71 -9.79
N GLY A 222 -34.48 -2.92 -11.10
CA GLY A 222 -34.73 -1.87 -12.08
C GLY A 222 -33.55 -0.94 -12.36
N VAL A 223 -32.33 -1.34 -11.98
CA VAL A 223 -31.11 -0.58 -12.32
C VAL A 223 -30.81 -0.79 -13.81
N VAL A 224 -30.69 0.30 -14.55
CA VAL A 224 -30.35 0.30 -15.97
C VAL A 224 -29.14 1.20 -16.18
N THR A 225 -28.13 0.73 -16.92
CA THR A 225 -26.96 1.56 -17.26
C THR A 225 -27.36 2.66 -18.24
N ASP A 226 -26.55 3.71 -18.38
CA ASP A 226 -26.75 4.76 -19.39
C ASP A 226 -26.84 4.21 -20.83
N GLY A 227 -26.19 3.07 -21.12
CA GLY A 227 -26.29 2.35 -22.39
C GLY A 227 -27.55 1.47 -22.56
N GLY A 228 -28.52 1.55 -21.66
CA GLY A 228 -29.77 0.78 -21.70
C GLY A 228 -29.68 -0.67 -21.23
N ILE A 229 -28.55 -1.12 -20.67
CA ILE A 229 -28.37 -2.49 -20.19
C ILE A 229 -29.03 -2.66 -18.81
N PRO A 230 -30.03 -3.54 -18.65
CA PRO A 230 -30.64 -3.80 -17.36
C PRO A 230 -29.74 -4.68 -16.48
N LEU A 231 -29.53 -4.27 -15.24
CA LEU A 231 -28.74 -4.98 -14.24
C LEU A 231 -29.67 -5.62 -13.20
N LYS A 232 -29.55 -6.94 -13.04
CA LYS A 232 -30.33 -7.70 -12.05
C LYS A 232 -29.80 -7.46 -10.64
N LYS A 233 -30.69 -7.42 -9.65
CA LYS A 233 -30.29 -7.44 -8.24
C LYS A 233 -29.42 -8.66 -7.95
N GLY A 234 -28.34 -8.44 -7.22
CA GLY A 234 -27.37 -9.45 -6.85
C GLY A 234 -26.20 -9.60 -7.82
N THR A 235 -26.28 -9.07 -9.04
CA THR A 235 -25.18 -9.06 -10.00
C THR A 235 -23.99 -8.28 -9.43
N ILE A 236 -22.79 -8.83 -9.60
CA ILE A 236 -21.53 -8.13 -9.32
C ILE A 236 -21.05 -7.49 -10.63
N VAL A 237 -20.89 -6.17 -10.59
CA VAL A 237 -20.31 -5.37 -11.66
C VAL A 237 -18.88 -5.02 -11.27
N ALA A 238 -17.97 -5.08 -12.23
CA ALA A 238 -16.57 -4.72 -12.06
C ALA A 238 -16.10 -3.95 -13.29
N PHE A 239 -15.10 -3.10 -13.11
CA PHE A 239 -14.43 -2.43 -14.22
C PHE A 239 -13.15 -3.19 -14.57
N LEU A 240 -12.90 -3.37 -15.86
CA LEU A 240 -11.60 -3.87 -16.32
C LEU A 240 -10.60 -2.72 -16.25
N ALA A 241 -9.65 -2.82 -15.34
CA ALA A 241 -8.68 -1.76 -15.06
C ALA A 241 -7.41 -1.88 -15.91
N SER A 242 -7.13 -3.06 -16.47
CA SER A 242 -6.01 -3.34 -17.36
C SER A 242 -6.46 -4.25 -18.51
N GLN A 243 -5.70 -4.23 -19.61
CA GLN A 243 -5.95 -5.11 -20.76
C GLN A 243 -5.70 -6.57 -20.36
N ALA A 244 -6.52 -7.47 -20.89
CA ALA A 244 -6.48 -8.91 -20.59
C ALA A 244 -5.25 -9.60 -21.17
#